data_AF-A0A1G2HZ27-F1
#
_entry.id   AF-A0A1G2HZ27-F1
#
_cell.length_a   1.000
_cell.length_b   1.000
_cell.length_c   1.000
_cell.angle_alpha   90.00
_cell.angle_beta   90.00
_cell.angle_gamma   90.00
#
_symmetry.space_group_name_H-M   'P 1'
#
loop_
_entity.id
_entity.type
_entity.pdbx_description
1 polymer ?
#
loop_
_entity_poly.entity_id
_entity_poly.type
_entity_poly.pdbx_seq_one_letter_code
_entity_poly.pdbx_strand_id
1 'polypeptide(L)'
;MKLHEKFNQNVFSKFINSGWGKTFRIVAGLCFLIVGYIYRDSFLGIASMIWSIFPLSAGIFDWCYISAVLGGPISGAKIRNNQSTPQQPVA
;
A
#
# COMPACT_ATOMS: atom_id res chain seq x y z
N MET A 1 -9.69 -11.63 17.38
CA MET A 1 -9.29 -11.38 15.98
C MET A 1 -8.33 -10.20 15.95
N LYS A 2 -7.18 -10.31 15.29
CA LYS A 2 -6.21 -9.21 15.22
C LYS A 2 -6.69 -8.15 14.21
N LEU A 3 -6.31 -6.89 14.39
CA LEU A 3 -6.82 -5.77 13.58
C LEU A 3 -6.50 -5.92 12.08
N HIS A 4 -5.33 -6.48 11.75
CA HIS A 4 -4.95 -6.78 10.36
C HIS A 4 -5.77 -7.90 9.73
N GLU A 5 -6.27 -8.88 10.48
CA GLU A 5 -7.15 -9.94 9.93
C GLU A 5 -8.50 -9.35 9.52
N LYS A 6 -9.09 -8.53 10.39
CA LYS A 6 -10.34 -7.82 10.08
C LYS A 6 -10.17 -6.92 8.85
N PHE A 7 -9.04 -6.24 8.74
CA PHE A 7 -8.69 -5.46 7.54
C PHE A 7 -8.56 -6.36 6.30
N ASN A 8 -7.82 -7.47 6.38
CA ASN A 8 -7.54 -8.37 5.25
C ASN A 8 -8.79 -9.05 4.68
N GLN A 9 -9.87 -9.17 5.45
CA GLN A 9 -11.14 -9.71 4.98
C GLN A 9 -12.00 -8.69 4.22
N ASN A 10 -11.74 -7.38 4.36
CA ASN A 10 -12.52 -6.35 3.69
C ASN A 10 -12.25 -6.26 2.19
N VAL A 11 -13.29 -5.87 1.44
CA VAL A 11 -13.24 -5.66 -0.03
C VAL A 11 -12.15 -4.66 -0.42
N PHE A 12 -11.99 -3.58 0.36
CA PHE A 12 -10.93 -2.60 0.14
C PHE A 12 -9.53 -3.20 0.24
N SER A 13 -9.28 -4.08 1.23
CA SER A 13 -7.97 -4.71 1.40
C SER A 13 -7.68 -5.70 0.26
N LYS A 14 -8.70 -6.46 -0.18
CA LYS A 14 -8.57 -7.32 -1.36
C LYS A 14 -8.28 -6.52 -2.62
N PHE A 15 -8.96 -5.38 -2.82
CA PHE A 15 -8.69 -4.48 -3.94
C PHE A 15 -7.27 -3.92 -3.89
N ILE A 16 -6.87 -3.34 -2.76
CA ILE A 16 -5.57 -2.67 -2.65
C ILE A 16 -4.41 -3.67 -2.74
N ASN A 17 -4.57 -4.93 -2.33
CA ASN A 17 -3.54 -5.96 -2.51
C ASN A 17 -3.56 -6.69 -3.84
N SER A 18 -4.60 -6.51 -4.65
CA SER A 18 -4.66 -7.09 -5.99
C SER A 18 -3.65 -6.44 -6.95
N GLY A 19 -3.48 -7.03 -8.13
CA GLY A 19 -2.70 -6.42 -9.21
C GLY A 19 -3.18 -5.00 -9.58
N TRP A 20 -4.49 -4.75 -9.51
CA TRP A 20 -5.06 -3.41 -9.72
C TRP A 20 -4.62 -2.41 -8.65
N GLY A 21 -4.57 -2.86 -7.39
CA GLY A 21 -4.08 -2.04 -6.29
C GLY A 21 -2.59 -1.72 -6.40
N LYS A 22 -1.77 -2.63 -6.97
CA LYS A 22 -0.36 -2.35 -7.30
C LYS A 22 -0.27 -1.20 -8.32
N THR A 23 -0.98 -1.31 -9.44
CA THR A 23 -1.01 -0.27 -10.48
C THR A 23 -1.49 1.07 -9.91
N PHE A 24 -2.55 1.06 -9.11
CA PHE A 24 -3.06 2.27 -8.47
C PHE A 24 -2.00 2.99 -7.63
N ARG A 25 -1.21 2.26 -6.82
CA ARG A 25 -0.13 2.85 -6.01
C ARG A 25 0.98 3.45 -6.87
N ILE A 26 1.38 2.77 -7.94
CA ILE A 26 2.39 3.30 -8.87
C ILE A 26 1.87 4.59 -9.51
N VAL A 27 0.64 4.59 -10.02
CA VAL A 27 0.04 5.78 -10.65
C VAL A 27 -0.07 6.93 -9.66
N ALA A 28 -0.60 6.68 -8.45
CA ALA A 28 -0.70 7.70 -7.41
C ALA A 28 0.67 8.29 -7.05
N GLY A 29 1.69 7.44 -6.91
CA GLY A 29 3.05 7.88 -6.63
C GLY A 29 3.66 8.71 -7.76
N LEU A 30 3.46 8.30 -9.02
CA LEU A 30 3.89 9.10 -10.17
C LEU A 30 3.18 10.46 -10.21
N CYS A 31 1.88 10.51 -9.93
CA CYS A 31 1.15 11.77 -9.85
C CYS A 31 1.73 12.70 -8.77
N PHE A 32 1.98 12.21 -7.56
CA PHE A 32 2.61 13.00 -6.50
C PHE A 32 4.03 13.47 -6.87
N LEU A 33 4.81 12.63 -7.55
CA LEU A 33 6.14 12.99 -8.00
C LEU A 33 6.09 14.09 -9.07
N ILE A 34 5.22 13.95 -10.07
CA ILE A 34 5.05 14.93 -11.16
C ILE A 34 4.56 16.27 -10.60
N VAL A 35 3.52 16.26 -9.76
CA VAL A 35 3.01 17.47 -9.12
C VAL A 35 4.09 18.10 -8.25
N GLY A 36 4.77 17.31 -7.42
CA GLY A 36 5.83 17.81 -6.58
C GLY A 36 6.98 18.44 -7.37
N TYR A 37 7.34 17.84 -8.50
CA TYR A 37 8.36 18.37 -9.40
C TYR A 37 7.95 19.70 -10.07
N ILE A 38 6.69 19.83 -10.49
CA ILE A 38 6.14 21.07 -11.06
C ILE A 38 6.16 22.20 -10.03
N TYR A 39 5.85 21.91 -8.76
CA TYR A 39 5.78 22.89 -7.67
C TYR A 39 7.01 22.87 -6.76
N ARG A 40 8.17 22.44 -7.26
CA ARG A 40 9.39 22.19 -6.45
C ARG A 40 9.91 23.37 -5.63
N ASP A 41 9.58 24.60 -6.05
CA ASP A 41 9.98 25.82 -5.35
C ASP A 41 9.10 26.11 -4.11
N SER A 42 8.05 25.32 -3.90
CA SER A 42 7.14 25.43 -2.75
C SER A 42 7.33 24.28 -1.77
N PHE A 43 7.15 24.56 -0.47
CA PHE A 43 7.20 23.55 0.59
C PHE A 43 6.28 22.36 0.31
N LEU A 44 5.05 22.61 -0.17
CA LEU A 44 4.10 21.56 -0.53
C LEU A 44 4.56 20.69 -1.71
N GLY A 45 5.29 21.26 -2.67
CA GLY A 45 5.86 20.50 -3.78
C GLY A 45 6.96 19.55 -3.32
N ILE A 46 7.87 20.05 -2.48
CA ILE A 46 8.91 19.21 -1.85
C ILE A 46 8.28 18.09 -1.00
N ALA A 47 7.29 18.43 -0.17
CA ALA A 47 6.56 17.44 0.63
C ALA A 47 5.88 16.39 -0.24
N SER A 48 5.28 16.79 -1.36
CA SER A 48 4.68 15.88 -2.36
C SER A 48 5.71 14.93 -2.98
N MET A 49 6.90 15.44 -3.35
CA MET A 49 7.98 14.62 -3.88
C MET A 49 8.46 13.58 -2.85
N ILE A 50 8.67 13.99 -1.61
CA ILE A 50 9.06 13.06 -0.53
C ILE A 50 7.95 12.03 -0.30
N TRP A 51 6.68 12.47 -0.28
CA TRP A 51 5.55 11.59 -0.07
C TRP A 51 5.41 10.55 -1.18
N SER A 52 5.76 10.89 -2.43
CA SER A 52 5.69 9.97 -3.58
C SER A 52 6.50 8.67 -3.40
N ILE A 53 7.54 8.71 -2.56
CA ILE A 53 8.40 7.56 -2.26
C ILE A 53 7.58 6.41 -1.66
N PHE A 54 6.59 6.71 -0.80
CA PHE A 54 5.75 5.69 -0.18
C PHE A 54 4.90 4.90 -1.20
N PRO A 55 3.98 5.52 -1.97
CA PRO A 55 3.18 4.80 -2.96
C PRO A 55 4.03 4.18 -4.08
N LEU A 56 5.13 4.81 -4.51
CA LEU A 56 6.04 4.21 -5.51
C LEU A 56 6.71 2.94 -4.98
N SER A 57 7.33 2.99 -3.80
CA SER A 57 7.94 1.80 -3.19
C SER A 57 6.92 0.70 -2.90
N ALA A 58 5.73 1.07 -2.40
CA ALA A 58 4.62 0.16 -2.18
C ALA A 58 4.17 -0.55 -3.47
N GLY A 59 4.11 0.19 -4.58
CA GLY A 59 3.80 -0.34 -5.89
C GLY A 59 4.91 -1.21 -6.48
N ILE A 60 6.16 -0.76 -6.44
CA ILE A 60 7.31 -1.46 -7.04
C ILE A 60 7.61 -2.77 -6.30
N PHE A 61 7.69 -2.73 -4.98
CA PHE A 61 8.06 -3.89 -4.15
C PHE A 61 6.87 -4.75 -3.72
N ASP A 62 5.65 -4.43 -4.17
CA ASP A 62 4.41 -5.08 -3.72
C ASP A 62 4.30 -5.04 -2.19
N TRP A 63 4.55 -3.87 -1.59
CA TRP A 63 4.47 -3.64 -0.15
C TRP A 63 3.15 -2.98 0.25
N CYS A 64 2.56 -3.45 1.35
CA CYS A 64 1.36 -2.91 1.94
C CYS A 64 1.68 -2.30 3.31
N TYR A 65 2.03 -1.01 3.31
CA TYR A 65 2.32 -0.27 4.54
C TYR A 65 1.16 -0.27 5.54
N ILE A 66 -0.09 -0.30 5.06
CA ILE A 66 -1.28 -0.39 5.92
C ILE A 66 -1.26 -1.69 6.73
N SER A 67 -0.98 -2.83 6.09
CA SER A 67 -0.91 -4.11 6.80
C SER A 67 0.24 -4.11 7.81
N ALA A 68 1.40 -3.56 7.43
CA ALA A 68 2.55 -3.43 8.33
C ALA A 68 2.23 -2.60 9.59
N VAL A 69 1.57 -1.45 9.43
CA VAL A 69 1.14 -0.59 10.56
C VAL A 69 0.13 -1.31 11.46
N LEU A 70 -0.70 -2.20 10.91
CA LEU A 70 -1.67 -3.01 11.67
C LEU A 70 -1.06 -4.30 12.28
N GLY A 71 0.26 -4.47 12.22
CA GLY A 71 0.98 -5.63 12.76
C GLY A 71 0.88 -6.89 11.87
N GLY A 72 0.49 -6.73 10.61
CA GLY A 72 0.46 -7.78 9.59
C GLY A 72 1.72 -7.81 8.71
N PRO A 73 1.81 -8.78 7.78
CA PRO A 73 2.94 -8.90 6.88
C PRO A 73 3.02 -7.72 5.90
N ILE A 74 4.23 -7.23 5.62
CA ILE A 74 4.46 -6.13 4.66
C ILE A 74 4.27 -6.54 3.20
N SER A 75 4.57 -7.80 2.85
CA SER A 75 4.49 -8.29 1.48
C SER A 75 3.04 -8.52 1.05
N GLY A 76 2.61 -7.84 -0.01
CA GLY A 76 1.32 -8.02 -0.68
C GLY A 76 1.09 -9.45 -1.10
N ALA A 77 2.10 -10.14 -1.63
CA ALA A 77 2.04 -11.56 -1.98
C ALA A 77 1.67 -12.45 -0.79
N LYS A 78 2.30 -12.22 0.39
CA LYS A 78 1.99 -12.97 1.60
C LYS A 78 0.57 -12.69 2.09
N ILE A 79 0.12 -11.43 2.03
CA ILE A 79 -1.26 -11.11 2.39
C ILE A 79 -2.25 -11.76 1.43
N ARG A 80 -2.01 -11.72 0.11
CA ARG A 80 -2.86 -12.39 -0.89
C ARG A 80 -2.95 -13.88 -0.62
N ASN A 81 -1.83 -14.55 -0.34
CA ASN A 81 -1.83 -15.96 0.04
C ASN A 81 -2.70 -16.21 1.28
N ASN A 82 -2.54 -15.37 2.31
CA ASN A 82 -3.37 -15.44 3.52
C ASN A 82 -4.84 -15.09 3.27
N GLN A 83 -5.19 -14.38 2.18
CA GLN A 83 -6.57 -14.09 1.79
C GLN A 83 -7.20 -15.25 0.99
N SER A 84 -6.38 -16.03 0.29
CA SER A 84 -6.79 -17.22 -0.47
C SER A 84 -7.02 -18.44 0.43
N THR A 85 -6.23 -18.56 1.50
CA THR A 85 -6.39 -19.62 2.50
C THR A 85 -7.33 -19.13 3.61
N PRO A 86 -8.37 -19.90 4.01
CA PRO A 86 -9.16 -19.58 5.19
C PRO A 86 -8.22 -19.40 6.38
N GLN A 87 -8.23 -18.22 7.03
CA GLN A 87 -7.35 -17.94 8.16
C GLN A 87 -7.67 -18.92 9.29
N GLN A 88 -6.75 -19.84 9.60
CA GLN A 88 -6.78 -20.55 10.87
C GLN A 88 -6.46 -19.54 11.98
N PRO A 89 -7.25 -19.51 13.07
CA PRO A 89 -6.98 -18.62 14.19
C PRO A 89 -5.58 -18.92 14.73
N VAL A 90 -4.73 -17.89 14.79
CA VAL A 90 -3.48 -18.00 15.55
C VAL A 90 -3.87 -18.06 17.02
N ALA A 91 -3.69 -19.23 17.63
CA ALA A 91 -3.91 -19.49 19.05
C ALA A 91 -3.12 -18.52 19.93
#